data_AF-A0A958XYI7-F1
#
_entry.id   AF-A0A958XYI7-F1
#
_cell.length_a   1.000
_cell.length_b   1.000
_cell.length_c   1.000
_cell.angle_alpha   90.00
_cell.angle_beta   90.00
_cell.angle_gamma   90.00
#
_symmetry.space_group_name_H-M   'P 1'
#
loop_
_entity.id
_entity.type
_entity.pdbx_description
1 polymer ?
#
loop_
_entity_poly.entity_id
_entity_poly.type
_entity_poly.pdbx_seq_one_letter_code
_entity_poly.pdbx_strand_id
1 'polypeptide(L)'
;VGYSTCHWCHVMERESFEDEEIAAFINTHFVAIKVDREERPDVDAVYMTAVQAMTGRGGWPMTVVMTPDKRPFFGGTYFPPRDGDRGMRAGFFTILKALAQAYQTEREKVLESAADLTRALARAGARPAEGLPGPEVLVEMATQLAKNFDPRFGGFGRAPKFPRPALYEQLLRYARRAEDPAARHMVAFSLAHMAGGGMYDQIGGG
;
A
#
# COMPACT_ATOMS: atom_id res chain seq x y z
N VAL A 1 3.10 -10.28 3.65
CA VAL A 1 4.24 -9.78 2.84
C VAL A 1 4.89 -8.61 3.57
N GLY A 2 6.22 -8.60 3.69
CA GLY A 2 7.00 -7.52 4.30
C GLY A 2 8.42 -7.50 3.75
N TYR A 3 9.30 -6.66 4.30
CA TYR A 3 10.72 -6.58 3.92
C TYR A 3 11.56 -6.07 5.10
N SER A 4 12.88 -6.24 5.03
CA SER A 4 13.82 -6.04 6.14
C SER A 4 13.81 -4.62 6.75
N THR A 5 13.61 -3.59 5.93
CA THR A 5 13.62 -2.17 6.37
C THR A 5 12.23 -1.59 6.63
N CYS A 6 11.20 -2.43 6.64
CA CYS A 6 9.81 -2.02 6.86
C CYS A 6 9.51 -1.80 8.35
N HIS A 7 9.46 -0.53 8.79
CA HIS A 7 9.16 -0.19 10.19
C HIS A 7 7.88 -0.86 10.72
N TRP A 8 6.76 -0.71 9.99
CA TRP A 8 5.48 -1.26 10.42
C TRP A 8 5.42 -2.79 10.40
N CYS A 9 6.27 -3.44 9.61
CA CYS A 9 6.38 -4.89 9.61
C CYS A 9 6.96 -5.38 10.94
N HIS A 10 8.01 -4.71 11.42
CA HIS A 10 8.62 -4.97 12.74
C HIS A 10 7.69 -4.61 13.91
N VAL A 11 6.89 -3.55 13.75
CA VAL A 11 5.86 -3.22 14.75
C VAL A 11 4.82 -4.33 14.84
N MET A 12 4.25 -4.77 13.71
CA MET A 12 3.23 -5.82 13.70
C MET A 12 3.77 -7.18 14.12
N GLU A 13 5.04 -7.47 13.81
CA GLU A 13 5.72 -8.67 14.31
C GLU A 13 5.72 -8.72 15.83
N ARG A 14 6.30 -7.70 16.48
CA ARG A 14 6.40 -7.63 17.94
C ARG A 14 5.06 -7.56 18.65
N GLU A 15 4.12 -6.81 18.08
CA GLU A 15 2.83 -6.58 18.73
C GLU A 15 1.82 -7.72 18.48
N SER A 16 1.94 -8.46 17.38
CA SER A 16 0.91 -9.42 16.96
C SER A 16 1.41 -10.81 16.59
N PHE A 17 2.55 -10.94 15.90
CA PHE A 17 3.03 -12.27 15.48
C PHE A 17 3.82 -12.99 16.60
N GLU A 18 4.40 -12.23 17.53
CA GLU A 18 5.04 -12.75 18.75
C GLU A 18 4.05 -12.94 19.92
N ASP A 19 2.81 -12.46 19.80
CA ASP A 19 1.75 -12.69 20.80
C ASP A 19 1.28 -14.16 20.71
N GLU A 20 1.49 -14.92 21.79
CA GLU A 20 1.21 -16.36 21.83
C GLU A 20 -0.28 -16.70 21.57
N GLU A 21 -1.22 -15.85 22.01
CA GLU A 21 -2.64 -16.10 21.82
C GLU A 21 -3.03 -15.91 20.35
N ILE A 22 -2.54 -14.84 19.72
CA ILE A 22 -2.76 -14.57 18.30
C ILE A 22 -2.08 -15.66 17.47
N ALA A 23 -0.84 -16.03 17.79
CA ALA A 23 -0.10 -17.07 17.09
C ALA A 23 -0.79 -18.44 17.18
N ALA A 24 -1.26 -18.84 18.37
CA ALA A 24 -2.01 -20.08 18.57
C ALA A 24 -3.30 -20.13 17.75
N PHE A 25 -4.03 -19.00 17.69
CA PHE A 25 -5.23 -18.88 16.86
C PHE A 25 -4.91 -18.98 15.37
N ILE A 26 -3.86 -18.29 14.91
CA ILE A 26 -3.40 -18.38 13.52
C ILE A 26 -3.08 -19.83 13.16
N ASN A 27 -2.28 -20.51 13.99
CA ASN A 27 -1.87 -21.90 13.77
C ASN A 27 -3.06 -22.88 13.71
N THR A 28 -4.13 -22.58 14.43
CA THR A 28 -5.33 -23.42 14.46
C THR A 28 -6.22 -23.21 13.25
N HIS A 29 -6.33 -21.98 12.75
CA HIS A 29 -7.37 -21.60 11.77
C HIS A 29 -6.86 -21.25 10.38
N PHE A 30 -5.55 -20.99 10.21
CA PHE A 30 -4.97 -20.51 8.97
C PHE A 30 -3.68 -21.25 8.63
N VAL A 31 -3.35 -21.30 7.34
CA VAL A 31 -2.00 -21.63 6.87
C VAL A 31 -1.24 -20.32 6.72
N ALA A 32 -0.36 -20.01 7.68
CA ALA A 32 0.41 -18.78 7.67
C ALA A 32 1.57 -18.86 6.65
N ILE A 33 1.67 -17.85 5.77
CA ILE A 33 2.73 -17.74 4.76
C ILE A 33 3.43 -16.39 4.95
N LYS A 34 4.71 -16.42 5.33
CA LYS A 34 5.57 -15.23 5.34
C LYS A 34 6.23 -15.09 3.98
N VAL A 35 6.20 -13.88 3.43
CA VAL A 35 6.80 -13.56 2.13
C VAL A 35 7.66 -12.33 2.30
N ASP A 36 8.91 -12.43 1.88
CA ASP A 36 9.79 -11.29 1.70
C ASP A 36 9.56 -10.68 0.31
N ARG A 37 9.21 -9.40 0.28
CA ARG A 37 9.02 -8.62 -0.94
C ARG A 37 10.32 -8.46 -1.72
N GLU A 38 11.46 -8.36 -1.05
CA GLU A 38 12.76 -8.15 -1.70
C GLU A 38 13.14 -9.38 -2.52
N GLU A 39 12.74 -10.58 -2.06
CA GLU A 39 12.95 -11.84 -2.78
C GLU A 39 11.82 -12.17 -3.77
N ARG A 40 10.57 -11.80 -3.45
CA ARG A 40 9.37 -12.09 -4.25
C ARG A 40 8.57 -10.83 -4.61
N PRO A 41 9.16 -9.90 -5.39
CA PRO A 41 8.48 -8.68 -5.81
C PRO A 41 7.31 -8.96 -6.75
N ASP A 42 7.33 -10.10 -7.45
CA ASP A 42 6.23 -10.60 -8.27
C ASP A 42 4.98 -10.91 -7.45
N VAL A 43 5.16 -11.60 -6.31
CA VAL A 43 4.08 -11.94 -5.37
C VAL A 43 3.55 -10.69 -4.68
N ASP A 44 4.47 -9.81 -4.27
CA ASP A 44 4.13 -8.51 -3.69
C ASP A 44 3.25 -7.67 -4.62
N ALA A 45 3.65 -7.53 -5.88
CA ALA A 45 2.91 -6.72 -6.84
C ALA A 45 1.46 -7.21 -7.03
N VAL A 46 1.27 -8.53 -7.23
CA VAL A 46 -0.05 -9.13 -7.44
C VAL A 46 -0.97 -8.85 -6.24
N TYR A 47 -0.49 -9.09 -5.03
CA TYR A 47 -1.30 -8.93 -3.83
C TYR A 47 -1.47 -7.47 -3.41
N MET A 48 -0.51 -6.59 -3.74
CA MET A 48 -0.65 -5.15 -3.54
C MET A 48 -1.79 -4.59 -4.39
N THR A 49 -1.90 -5.02 -5.65
CA THR A 49 -3.05 -4.65 -6.49
C THR A 49 -4.37 -5.12 -5.87
N ALA A 50 -4.42 -6.34 -5.32
CA ALA A 50 -5.60 -6.85 -4.63
C ALA A 50 -5.98 -5.99 -3.41
N VAL A 51 -5.02 -5.66 -2.54
CA VAL A 51 -5.26 -4.83 -1.35
C VAL A 51 -5.69 -3.41 -1.72
N GLN A 52 -5.08 -2.82 -2.74
CA GLN A 52 -5.48 -1.51 -3.26
C GLN A 52 -6.89 -1.53 -3.84
N ALA A 53 -7.27 -2.58 -4.56
CA ALA A 53 -8.62 -2.74 -5.08
C ALA A 53 -9.67 -2.88 -3.95
N MET A 54 -9.34 -3.60 -2.87
CA MET A 54 -10.25 -3.77 -1.73
C MET A 54 -10.37 -2.52 -0.85
N THR A 55 -9.26 -1.81 -0.62
CA THR A 55 -9.18 -0.79 0.44
C THR A 55 -8.97 0.64 -0.08
N GLY A 56 -8.68 0.79 -1.38
CA GLY A 56 -8.27 2.06 -2.00
C GLY A 56 -6.87 2.53 -1.60
N ARG A 57 -6.14 1.76 -0.78
CA ARG A 57 -4.81 2.09 -0.28
C ARG A 57 -3.90 0.86 -0.31
N GLY A 58 -2.60 1.09 -0.19
CA GLY A 58 -1.60 0.01 -0.15
C GLY A 58 -0.45 0.38 0.77
N GLY A 59 0.31 -0.63 1.16
CA GLY A 59 1.46 -0.48 2.05
C GLY A 59 1.85 -1.79 2.72
N TRP A 60 2.90 -1.72 3.54
CA TRP A 60 3.42 -2.87 4.28
C TRP A 60 3.37 -2.60 5.79
N PRO A 61 3.19 -3.63 6.63
CA PRO A 61 3.04 -5.05 6.28
C PRO A 61 1.73 -5.28 5.53
N MET A 62 1.77 -6.18 4.56
CA MET A 62 0.59 -6.50 3.77
C MET A 62 0.07 -7.87 4.20
N THR A 63 -1.14 -7.89 4.75
CA THR A 63 -1.86 -9.09 5.18
C THR A 63 -2.96 -9.38 4.18
N VAL A 64 -2.92 -10.57 3.58
CA VAL A 64 -3.93 -11.04 2.63
C VAL A 64 -4.43 -12.40 3.09
N VAL A 65 -5.75 -12.54 3.16
CA VAL A 65 -6.40 -13.83 3.41
C VAL A 65 -7.08 -14.28 2.12
N MET A 66 -6.82 -15.52 1.74
CA MET A 66 -7.24 -16.11 0.48
C MET A 66 -7.68 -17.55 0.66
N THR A 67 -8.47 -18.02 -0.29
CA THR A 67 -8.90 -19.41 -0.39
C THR A 67 -7.72 -20.33 -0.79
N PRO A 68 -7.84 -21.66 -0.61
CA PRO A 68 -6.79 -22.61 -1.01
C PRO A 68 -6.40 -22.56 -2.49
N ASP A 69 -7.31 -22.12 -3.36
CA ASP A 69 -7.05 -21.89 -4.78
C ASP A 69 -6.52 -20.47 -5.08
N LYS A 70 -5.96 -19.81 -4.06
CA LYS A 70 -5.21 -18.54 -4.13
C LYS A 70 -6.05 -17.33 -4.55
N ARG A 71 -7.36 -17.35 -4.31
CA ARG A 71 -8.24 -16.20 -4.56
C ARG A 71 -8.38 -15.34 -3.29
N PRO A 72 -7.86 -14.10 -3.29
CA PRO A 72 -7.95 -13.23 -2.12
C PRO A 72 -9.39 -12.77 -1.89
N PHE A 73 -9.80 -12.69 -0.63
CA PHE A 73 -11.10 -12.17 -0.23
C PHE A 73 -11.02 -11.15 0.92
N PHE A 74 -9.86 -11.05 1.57
CA PHE A 74 -9.56 -10.00 2.53
C PHE A 74 -8.12 -9.52 2.36
N GLY A 75 -7.91 -8.23 2.62
CA GLY A 75 -6.64 -7.58 2.40
C GLY A 75 -6.54 -6.29 3.20
N GLY A 76 -5.38 -6.05 3.79
CA GLY A 76 -5.10 -4.81 4.49
C GLY A 76 -3.62 -4.66 4.83
N THR A 77 -3.31 -3.52 5.43
CA THR A 77 -1.94 -3.17 5.80
C THR A 77 -1.65 -3.54 7.26
N TYR A 78 -1.12 -2.60 8.04
CA TYR A 78 -0.95 -2.73 9.48
C TYR A 78 -2.31 -2.83 10.20
N PHE A 79 -2.39 -3.78 11.15
CA PHE A 79 -3.47 -3.91 12.13
C PHE A 79 -2.85 -3.95 13.53
N PRO A 80 -3.34 -3.16 14.50
CA PRO A 80 -2.90 -3.30 15.89
C PRO A 80 -3.46 -4.60 16.48
N PRO A 81 -2.86 -5.16 17.54
CA PRO A 81 -3.24 -6.49 18.02
C PRO A 81 -4.67 -6.56 18.57
N ARG A 82 -5.09 -5.55 19.35
CA ARG A 82 -6.36 -5.56 20.11
C ARG A 82 -7.28 -4.41 19.70
N ASP A 83 -8.55 -4.53 20.06
CA ASP A 83 -9.58 -3.52 19.76
C ASP A 83 -9.32 -2.21 20.51
N GLY A 84 -9.51 -1.07 19.85
CA GLY A 84 -9.29 0.27 20.42
C GLY A 84 -7.84 0.76 20.30
N ASP A 85 -6.87 -0.14 20.10
CA ASP A 85 -5.47 0.21 19.94
C ASP A 85 -5.26 1.13 18.73
N ARG A 86 -4.41 2.15 18.91
CA ARG A 86 -4.08 3.14 17.86
C ARG A 86 -5.31 3.77 17.20
N GLY A 87 -6.44 3.83 17.92
CA GLY A 87 -7.70 4.41 17.45
C GLY A 87 -8.49 3.52 16.48
N MET A 88 -8.09 2.25 16.29
CA MET A 88 -8.77 1.30 15.42
C MET A 88 -9.89 0.59 16.19
N ARG A 89 -11.10 0.54 15.63
CA ARG A 89 -12.25 -0.13 16.28
C ARG A 89 -12.01 -1.62 16.50
N ALA A 90 -11.37 -2.29 15.54
CA ALA A 90 -11.10 -3.71 15.58
C ALA A 90 -9.59 -3.95 15.42
N GLY A 91 -9.03 -4.74 16.33
CA GLY A 91 -7.68 -5.25 16.27
C GLY A 91 -7.56 -6.48 15.39
N PHE A 92 -6.32 -6.86 15.13
CA PHE A 92 -5.93 -7.98 14.29
C PHE A 92 -6.55 -9.29 14.79
N PHE A 93 -6.60 -9.49 16.10
CA PHE A 93 -7.18 -10.71 16.66
C PHE A 93 -8.68 -10.83 16.41
N THR A 94 -9.43 -9.74 16.58
CA THR A 94 -10.87 -9.68 16.27
C THR A 94 -11.12 -9.90 14.78
N ILE A 95 -10.29 -9.30 13.92
CA ILE A 95 -10.34 -9.50 12.48
C ILE A 95 -10.12 -10.97 12.11
N LEU A 96 -9.09 -11.61 12.68
CA LEU A 96 -8.81 -13.04 12.44
C LEU A 96 -9.98 -13.94 12.85
N LYS A 97 -10.60 -13.68 14.01
CA LYS A 97 -11.78 -14.42 14.47
C LYS A 97 -12.96 -14.27 13.51
N ALA A 98 -13.23 -13.04 13.07
CA ALA A 98 -14.31 -12.78 12.12
C ALA A 98 -14.08 -13.47 10.78
N LEU A 99 -12.84 -13.47 10.27
CA LEU A 99 -12.49 -14.14 9.01
C LEU A 99 -12.60 -15.66 9.12
N ALA A 100 -12.11 -16.25 10.21
CA ALA A 100 -12.23 -17.69 10.45
C ALA A 100 -13.70 -18.12 10.56
N GLN A 101 -14.51 -17.36 11.31
CA GLN A 101 -15.94 -17.61 11.45
C GLN A 101 -16.65 -17.49 10.10
N ALA A 102 -16.46 -16.40 9.36
CA ALA A 102 -17.09 -16.19 8.06
C ALA A 102 -16.75 -17.33 7.07
N TYR A 103 -15.52 -17.82 7.08
CA TYR A 103 -15.13 -18.95 6.23
C TYR A 103 -15.80 -20.28 6.62
N GLN A 104 -16.09 -20.47 7.91
CA GLN A 104 -16.75 -21.69 8.42
C GLN A 104 -18.28 -21.64 8.23
N THR A 105 -18.91 -20.50 8.53
CA THR A 105 -20.37 -20.38 8.58
C THR A 105 -20.98 -19.81 7.29
N GLU A 106 -20.23 -19.02 6.54
CA GLU A 106 -20.70 -18.29 5.35
C GLU A 106 -19.80 -18.55 4.14
N ARG A 107 -19.29 -19.78 4.03
CA ARG A 107 -18.27 -20.17 3.04
C ARG A 107 -18.63 -19.79 1.62
N GLU A 108 -19.87 -19.99 1.20
CA GLU A 108 -20.32 -19.66 -0.16
C GLU A 108 -20.16 -18.18 -0.47
N LYS A 109 -20.54 -17.30 0.47
CA LYS A 109 -20.36 -15.84 0.31
C LYS A 109 -18.88 -15.45 0.23
N VAL A 110 -18.03 -16.12 1.02
CA VAL A 110 -16.57 -15.89 0.93
C VAL A 110 -16.03 -16.30 -0.44
N LEU A 111 -16.45 -17.44 -0.96
CA LEU A 111 -16.02 -17.91 -2.28
C LEU A 111 -16.52 -17.01 -3.41
N GLU A 112 -17.76 -16.51 -3.30
CA GLU A 112 -18.34 -15.56 -4.25
C GLU A 112 -17.56 -14.24 -4.24
N SER A 113 -17.31 -13.66 -3.05
CA SER A 113 -16.52 -12.44 -2.88
C SER A 113 -15.10 -12.61 -3.44
N ALA A 114 -14.45 -13.74 -3.17
CA ALA A 114 -13.12 -14.04 -3.71
C ALA A 114 -13.13 -14.11 -5.25
N ALA A 115 -14.18 -14.71 -5.83
CA ALA A 115 -14.34 -14.83 -7.28
C ALA A 115 -14.60 -13.47 -7.93
N ASP A 116 -15.44 -12.62 -7.34
CA ASP A 116 -15.70 -11.27 -7.82
C ASP A 116 -14.45 -10.42 -7.85
N LEU A 117 -13.68 -10.42 -6.75
CA LEU A 117 -12.45 -9.66 -6.70
C LEU A 117 -11.43 -10.18 -7.72
N THR A 118 -11.29 -11.51 -7.83
CA THR A 118 -10.38 -12.11 -8.81
C THR A 118 -10.75 -11.70 -10.24
N ARG A 119 -12.05 -11.68 -10.58
CA ARG A 119 -12.54 -11.18 -11.88
C ARG A 119 -12.24 -9.70 -12.08
N ALA A 120 -12.44 -8.88 -11.05
CA ALA A 120 -12.16 -7.44 -11.13
C ALA A 120 -10.67 -7.17 -11.36
N LEU A 121 -9.80 -7.88 -10.64
CA LEU A 121 -8.34 -7.78 -10.80
C LEU A 121 -7.89 -8.27 -12.17
N ALA A 122 -8.45 -9.39 -12.66
CA ALA A 122 -8.16 -9.87 -14.00
C ALA A 122 -8.54 -8.83 -15.07
N ARG A 123 -9.69 -8.15 -14.94
CA ARG A 123 -10.10 -7.08 -15.87
C ARG A 123 -9.19 -5.85 -15.78
N ALA A 124 -8.73 -5.50 -14.58
CA ALA A 124 -7.82 -4.37 -14.37
C ALA A 124 -6.41 -4.67 -14.93
N GLY A 125 -5.92 -5.90 -14.79
CA GLY A 125 -4.64 -6.35 -15.33
C GLY A 125 -4.67 -6.71 -16.82
N ALA A 126 -5.82 -7.09 -17.37
CA ALA A 126 -6.00 -7.50 -18.77
C ALA A 126 -6.06 -6.34 -19.77
N ARG A 127 -5.72 -5.11 -19.36
CA ARG A 127 -5.44 -4.02 -20.28
C ARG A 127 -3.94 -3.73 -20.28
N PRO A 128 -3.12 -4.44 -21.07
CA PRO A 128 -2.09 -3.70 -21.75
C PRO A 128 -2.83 -2.66 -22.58
N ALA A 129 -2.66 -1.37 -22.28
CA ALA A 129 -3.04 -0.36 -23.25
C ALA A 129 -2.33 -0.76 -24.56
N GLU A 130 -3.08 -0.95 -25.65
CA GLU A 130 -2.46 -1.12 -26.95
C GLU A 130 -1.69 0.16 -27.26
N GLY A 131 -0.36 0.08 -27.18
CA GLY A 131 0.53 1.22 -27.39
C GLY A 131 0.91 1.97 -26.12
N LEU A 132 1.86 2.89 -26.28
CA LEU A 132 2.29 3.79 -25.20
C LEU A 132 1.20 4.82 -24.91
N PRO A 133 0.98 5.19 -23.64
CA PRO A 133 0.07 6.28 -23.28
C PRO A 133 0.42 7.57 -24.04
N GLY A 134 -0.58 8.28 -24.54
CA GLY A 134 -0.37 9.54 -25.23
C GLY A 134 0.02 10.69 -24.28
N PRO A 135 0.46 11.84 -24.84
CA PRO A 135 0.92 12.99 -24.05
C PRO A 135 -0.14 13.57 -23.10
N GLU A 136 -1.43 13.38 -23.39
CA GLU A 136 -2.56 13.79 -22.56
C GLU A 136 -2.50 13.21 -21.14
N VAL A 137 -1.96 11.99 -20.97
CA VAL A 137 -1.80 11.36 -19.66
C VAL A 137 -0.83 12.14 -18.78
N LEU A 138 0.18 12.80 -19.37
CA LEU A 138 1.12 13.64 -18.64
C LEU A 138 0.45 14.93 -18.12
N VAL A 139 -0.46 15.50 -18.91
CA VAL A 139 -1.24 16.68 -18.52
C VAL A 139 -2.21 16.33 -17.39
N GLU A 140 -2.87 15.19 -17.47
CA GLU A 140 -3.74 14.69 -16.41
C GLU A 140 -2.97 14.43 -15.13
N MET A 141 -1.81 13.76 -15.22
CA MET A 141 -0.89 13.56 -14.09
C MET A 141 -0.54 14.89 -13.42
N ALA A 142 -0.09 15.90 -14.18
CA ALA A 142 0.28 17.20 -13.63
C ALA A 142 -0.92 17.90 -12.95
N THR A 143 -2.11 17.81 -13.54
CA THR A 143 -3.35 18.36 -12.99
C THR A 143 -3.72 17.70 -11.66
N GLN A 144 -3.62 16.37 -11.57
CA GLN A 144 -3.89 15.63 -10.34
C GLN A 144 -2.87 15.92 -9.25
N LEU A 145 -1.60 16.12 -9.63
CA LEU A 145 -0.55 16.51 -8.70
C LEU A 145 -0.76 17.92 -8.16
N ALA A 146 -1.14 18.88 -9.02
CA ALA A 146 -1.47 20.24 -8.60
C ALA A 146 -2.61 20.27 -7.57
N LYS A 147 -3.67 19.46 -7.76
CA LYS A 147 -4.77 19.34 -6.80
C LYS A 147 -4.35 18.81 -5.43
N ASN A 148 -3.32 17.97 -5.39
CA ASN A 148 -2.85 17.32 -4.17
C ASN A 148 -1.60 17.98 -3.59
N PHE A 149 -1.05 19.02 -4.23
CA PHE A 149 0.17 19.68 -3.78
C PHE A 149 -0.05 20.36 -2.43
N ASP A 150 0.92 20.19 -1.53
CA ASP A 150 0.93 20.88 -0.24
C ASP A 150 1.80 22.15 -0.34
N PRO A 151 1.19 23.35 -0.46
CA PRO A 151 1.94 24.59 -0.64
C PRO A 151 2.67 25.04 0.63
N ARG A 152 2.43 24.40 1.78
CA ARG A 152 3.09 24.77 3.05
C ARG A 152 4.35 23.96 3.30
N PHE A 153 4.31 22.66 3.00
CA PHE A 153 5.39 21.73 3.36
C PHE A 153 5.95 20.95 2.16
N GLY A 154 5.45 21.18 0.95
CA GLY A 154 5.85 20.47 -0.26
C GLY A 154 5.37 19.01 -0.30
N GLY A 155 5.57 18.34 -1.42
CA GLY A 155 5.04 17.00 -1.67
C GLY A 155 3.54 16.99 -1.96
N PHE A 156 2.98 15.78 -2.01
CA PHE A 156 1.62 15.54 -2.49
C PHE A 156 0.81 14.72 -1.50
N GLY A 157 -0.41 15.17 -1.21
CA GLY A 157 -1.35 14.53 -0.29
C GLY A 157 -1.20 14.97 1.17
N ARG A 158 -1.81 14.20 2.08
CA ARG A 158 -1.78 14.45 3.53
C ARG A 158 -0.62 13.71 4.20
N ALA A 159 -0.26 14.14 5.41
CA ALA A 159 0.73 13.46 6.22
C ALA A 159 0.28 12.04 6.64
N PRO A 160 1.22 11.08 6.80
CA PRO A 160 2.65 11.19 6.50
C PRO A 160 2.93 11.14 4.98
N LYS A 161 3.87 11.96 4.50
CA LYS A 161 4.32 12.01 3.10
C LYS A 161 5.65 11.27 2.97
N PHE A 162 5.79 10.47 1.92
CA PHE A 162 7.02 9.72 1.63
C PHE A 162 7.70 10.29 0.36
N PRO A 163 9.03 10.31 0.29
CA PRO A 163 9.74 10.64 -0.95
C PRO A 163 9.34 9.68 -2.07
N ARG A 164 8.91 10.22 -3.20
CA ARG A 164 8.57 9.44 -4.41
C ARG A 164 9.45 9.90 -5.57
N PRO A 165 10.72 9.45 -5.66
CA PRO A 165 11.67 9.95 -6.66
C PRO A 165 11.14 9.89 -8.09
N ALA A 166 10.53 8.76 -8.48
CA ALA A 166 9.93 8.59 -9.79
C ALA A 166 8.86 9.64 -10.10
N LEU A 167 8.05 10.03 -9.10
CA LEU A 167 7.00 11.03 -9.29
C LEU A 167 7.59 12.43 -9.53
N TYR A 168 8.61 12.80 -8.75
CA TYR A 168 9.31 14.08 -8.93
C TYR A 168 10.05 14.13 -10.26
N GLU A 169 10.67 13.03 -10.68
CA GLU A 169 11.35 12.93 -11.97
C GLU A 169 10.36 13.09 -13.13
N GLN A 170 9.21 12.40 -13.10
CA GLN A 170 8.19 12.54 -14.14
C GLN A 170 7.60 13.95 -14.19
N LEU A 171 7.31 14.56 -13.03
CA LEU A 171 6.81 15.93 -12.97
C LEU A 171 7.87 16.94 -13.49
N LEU A 172 9.15 16.73 -13.20
CA LEU A 172 10.23 17.57 -13.71
C LEU A 172 10.37 17.44 -15.24
N ARG A 173 10.31 16.21 -15.76
CA ARG A 173 10.32 15.93 -17.21
C ARG A 173 9.13 16.61 -17.90
N TYR A 174 7.93 16.51 -17.32
CA TYR A 174 6.74 17.21 -17.80
C TYR A 174 6.92 18.73 -17.77
N ALA A 175 7.38 19.29 -16.65
CA ALA A 175 7.57 20.74 -16.47
C ALA A 175 8.59 21.34 -17.43
N ARG A 176 9.58 20.54 -17.85
CA ARG A 176 10.50 20.92 -18.93
C ARG A 176 9.81 20.87 -20.29
N ARG A 177 9.10 19.80 -20.61
CA ARG A 177 8.46 19.56 -21.92
C ARG A 177 7.30 20.52 -22.21
N ALA A 178 6.46 20.79 -21.22
CA ALA A 178 5.27 21.65 -21.35
C ALA A 178 5.55 23.11 -21.01
N GLU A 179 6.79 23.44 -20.64
CA GLU A 179 7.19 24.76 -20.13
C GLU A 179 6.32 25.28 -18.95
N ASP A 180 5.76 24.36 -18.17
CA ASP A 180 4.81 24.66 -17.09
C ASP A 180 5.53 25.17 -15.81
N PRO A 181 5.40 26.46 -15.46
CA PRO A 181 6.06 27.02 -14.29
C PRO A 181 5.48 26.51 -12.96
N ALA A 182 4.19 26.14 -12.92
CA ALA A 182 3.57 25.60 -11.72
C ALA A 182 4.12 24.20 -11.41
N ALA A 183 4.27 23.36 -12.44
CA ALA A 183 4.90 22.05 -12.30
C ALA A 183 6.38 22.17 -11.84
N ARG A 184 7.14 23.14 -12.38
CA ARG A 184 8.52 23.42 -11.92
C ARG A 184 8.54 23.83 -10.45
N HIS A 185 7.63 24.72 -10.06
CA HIS A 185 7.53 25.17 -8.68
C HIS A 185 7.21 24.01 -7.72
N MET A 186 6.23 23.16 -8.05
CA MET A 186 5.87 22.01 -7.22
C MET A 186 7.06 21.08 -6.96
N VAL A 187 7.85 20.76 -7.99
CA VAL A 187 9.06 19.93 -7.84
C VAL A 187 10.09 20.64 -6.98
N ALA A 188 10.51 21.85 -7.35
CA ALA A 188 11.57 22.58 -6.67
C ALA A 188 11.25 22.83 -5.20
N PHE A 189 10.02 23.26 -4.91
CA PHE A 189 9.55 23.51 -3.55
C PHE A 189 9.55 22.24 -2.69
N SER A 190 9.09 21.12 -3.26
CA SER A 190 9.10 19.82 -2.58
C SER A 190 10.51 19.30 -2.30
N LEU A 191 11.40 19.38 -3.30
CA LEU A 191 12.79 18.95 -3.15
C LEU A 191 13.52 19.81 -2.12
N ALA A 192 13.29 21.13 -2.11
CA ALA A 192 13.87 22.04 -1.12
C ALA A 192 13.40 21.73 0.31
N HIS A 193 12.12 21.38 0.49
CA HIS A 193 11.59 20.99 1.81
C HIS A 193 12.10 19.63 2.28
N MET A 194 12.24 18.66 1.37
CA MET A 194 12.89 17.39 1.70
C MET A 194 14.36 17.62 2.07
N ALA A 195 15.02 18.53 1.36
CA ALA A 195 16.40 18.86 1.64
C ALA A 195 16.54 19.56 3.00
N GLY A 196 15.79 20.63 3.26
CA GLY A 196 15.81 21.29 4.57
C GLY A 196 15.20 20.47 5.73
N GLY A 197 14.74 19.24 5.48
CA GLY A 197 14.11 18.37 6.46
C GLY A 197 15.06 17.36 7.10
N GLY A 198 14.58 16.61 8.08
CA GLY A 198 15.36 15.57 8.78
C GLY A 198 15.59 14.28 7.98
N MET A 199 15.56 14.34 6.63
CA MET A 199 15.81 13.18 5.78
C MET A 199 17.29 12.84 5.65
N TYR A 200 18.16 13.83 5.82
CA TYR A 200 19.60 13.68 5.87
C TYR A 200 20.16 14.38 7.10
N ASP A 201 21.35 13.96 7.51
CA ASP A 201 22.10 14.63 8.56
C ASP A 201 22.57 16.00 8.05
N GLN A 202 21.93 17.05 8.58
CA GLN A 202 22.22 18.44 8.21
C GLN A 202 23.61 18.90 8.65
N ILE A 203 24.26 18.18 9.57
CA ILE A 203 25.58 18.51 10.12
C ILE A 203 26.67 17.64 9.48
N GLY A 204 26.44 16.32 9.40
CA GLY A 204 27.39 15.34 8.86
C GLY A 204 27.31 15.11 7.35
N GLY A 205 26.25 15.56 6.68
CA GLY A 205 26.09 15.48 5.22
C GLY A 205 25.72 14.09 4.68
N GLY A 206 25.25 13.19 5.54
CA GLY A 206 24.77 11.84 5.19
C GLY A 206 23.30 11.79 4.81
#